data_AF-A0A139CZ53-F1
#
_entry.id   AF-A0A139CZ53-F1
#
_cell.length_a   1.000
_cell.length_b   1.000
_cell.length_c   1.000
_cell.angle_alpha   90.00
_cell.angle_beta   90.00
_cell.angle_gamma   90.00
#
_symmetry.space_group_name_H-M   'P 1'
#
loop_
_entity.id
_entity.type
_entity.pdbx_description
1 polymer ?
#
loop_
_entity_poly.entity_id
_entity_poly.type
_entity_poly.pdbx_seq_one_letter_code
_entity_poly.pdbx_strand_id
1 'polypeptide(L)'
;MEAAHIAEVVGGGGLGDVEAQAHGGIVIRKRPAPITKGGLLDRIVSSSFSVHCVALGKLSTKTTLDDSSMTGKINIAGKTAMNNLLQNPTIEEFMRQSRSFSFELGLLSKGAKDIIEAVENVGGFASQAMLGDAVFAIAGPECTDAVIRDTISEFGTVFSSTIAGTY
;
A
#
# COMPACT_ATOMS: atom_id res chain seq x y z
N MET A 1 9.52 -4.42 19.82
CA MET A 1 9.66 -3.73 18.53
C MET A 1 11.07 -3.89 17.97
N GLU A 2 12.13 -3.51 18.69
CA GLU A 2 13.52 -3.58 18.18
C GLU A 2 14.00 -4.98 17.78
N ALA A 3 13.76 -6.01 18.61
CA ALA A 3 14.12 -7.38 18.28
C ALA A 3 13.40 -7.93 17.03
N ALA A 4 12.14 -7.55 16.82
CA ALA A 4 11.35 -7.97 15.66
C ALA A 4 11.78 -7.22 14.37
N HIS A 5 12.10 -5.92 14.48
CA HIS A 5 12.66 -5.15 13.37
C HIS A 5 14.03 -5.68 12.93
N ILE A 6 14.92 -5.99 13.89
CA ILE A 6 16.22 -6.60 13.59
C ILE A 6 16.03 -7.97 12.91
N ALA A 7 15.08 -8.78 13.38
CA ALA A 7 14.79 -10.08 12.78
C ALA A 7 14.25 -9.97 11.34
N GLU A 8 13.39 -8.99 11.03
CA GLU A 8 12.93 -8.75 9.65
C GLU A 8 14.07 -8.31 8.73
N VAL A 9 14.89 -7.35 9.17
CA VAL A 9 15.99 -6.80 8.35
C VAL A 9 17.05 -7.87 8.08
N VAL A 10 17.43 -8.65 9.10
CA VAL A 10 18.40 -9.75 8.96
C VAL A 10 17.81 -10.91 8.13
N GLY A 11 16.50 -11.14 8.23
CA GLY A 11 15.79 -12.18 7.49
C GLY A 11 15.45 -11.83 6.03
N GLY A 12 15.73 -10.61 5.57
CA GLY A 12 15.34 -10.15 4.23
C GLY A 12 13.82 -10.01 4.05
N GLY A 13 13.10 -9.74 5.13
CA GLY A 13 11.67 -9.44 5.15
C GLY A 13 11.39 -7.96 4.80
N GLY A 14 10.61 -7.27 5.63
CA GLY A 14 10.25 -5.86 5.44
C GLY A 14 11.10 -4.89 6.25
N LEU A 15 11.33 -3.69 5.69
CA LEU A 15 12.05 -2.60 6.38
C LEU A 15 11.15 -1.72 7.27
N GLY A 16 9.85 -2.00 7.35
CA GLY A 16 8.99 -1.22 8.24
C GLY A 16 7.60 -1.78 8.50
N ASP A 17 7.41 -3.08 8.38
CA ASP A 17 6.13 -3.72 8.66
C ASP A 17 5.91 -3.81 10.16
N VAL A 18 6.95 -4.17 10.94
CA VAL A 18 6.92 -4.15 12.42
C VAL A 18 6.51 -2.79 12.98
N GLU A 19 7.08 -1.70 12.47
CA GLU A 19 6.84 -0.37 13.03
C GLU A 19 5.46 0.19 12.63
N ALA A 20 5.02 -0.10 11.39
CA ALA A 20 3.69 0.28 10.94
C ALA A 20 2.58 -0.46 11.73
N GLN A 21 2.75 -1.77 11.93
CA GLN A 21 1.80 -2.59 12.71
C GLN A 21 1.71 -2.14 14.17
N ALA A 22 2.83 -1.71 14.76
CA ALA A 22 2.86 -1.20 16.13
C ALA A 22 2.16 0.17 16.28
N HIS A 23 2.18 1.02 15.24
CA HIS A 23 1.54 2.34 15.27
C HIS A 23 0.03 2.30 14.98
N GLY A 24 -0.40 1.42 14.06
CA GLY A 24 -1.79 1.31 13.64
C GLY A 24 -2.29 2.49 12.79
N GLY A 25 -3.38 2.29 12.04
CA GLY A 25 -3.89 3.25 11.06
C GLY A 25 -3.04 3.29 9.79
N ILE A 26 -3.04 4.43 9.09
CA ILE A 26 -2.25 4.63 7.87
C ILE A 26 -0.98 5.41 8.22
N VAL A 27 0.14 4.69 8.25
CA VAL A 27 1.42 5.21 8.74
C VAL A 27 2.26 5.79 7.60
N ILE A 28 2.83 6.99 7.82
CA ILE A 28 3.77 7.64 6.92
C ILE A 28 5.17 7.62 7.56
N ARG A 29 6.14 7.01 6.88
CA ARG A 29 7.55 7.02 7.29
C ARG A 29 8.24 8.28 6.76
N LYS A 30 8.37 9.32 7.59
CA LYS A 30 9.02 10.59 7.22
C LYS A 30 10.54 10.54 7.29
N ARG A 31 11.09 9.75 8.21
CA ARG A 31 12.54 9.52 8.29
C ARG A 31 12.84 8.03 8.36
N PRO A 32 13.66 7.48 7.43
CA PRO A 32 14.04 6.09 7.45
C PRO A 32 15.04 5.84 8.58
N ALA A 33 14.61 5.12 9.61
CA ALA A 33 15.41 4.51 10.67
C ALA A 33 14.45 3.86 11.68
N PRO A 34 14.93 2.93 12.53
CA PRO A 34 14.17 2.54 13.72
C PRO A 34 13.80 3.76 14.56
N ILE A 35 12.62 3.79 15.18
CA ILE A 35 12.22 4.90 16.08
C ILE A 35 13.26 5.12 17.19
N THR A 36 13.81 4.04 17.75
CA THR A 36 14.86 4.09 18.78
C THR A 36 16.18 4.71 18.30
N LYS A 37 16.36 4.80 16.98
CA LYS A 37 17.55 5.37 16.31
C LYS A 37 17.22 6.66 15.55
N GLY A 38 16.15 7.35 15.95
CA GLY A 38 15.76 8.64 15.39
C GLY A 38 14.88 8.56 14.15
N GLY A 39 14.31 7.39 13.83
CA GLY A 39 13.23 7.24 12.86
C GLY A 39 12.03 8.12 13.20
N LEU A 40 11.28 8.54 12.18
CA LEU A 40 10.09 9.37 12.35
C LEU A 40 8.92 8.78 11.59
N LEU A 41 7.91 8.38 12.36
CA LEU A 41 6.59 8.01 11.85
C LEU A 41 5.61 9.16 12.07
N ASP A 42 4.72 9.28 11.11
CA ASP A 42 3.57 10.16 11.13
C ASP A 42 2.35 9.33 10.69
N ARG A 43 1.16 9.91 10.72
CA ARG A 43 -0.07 9.17 10.42
C ARG A 43 -1.10 10.04 9.74
N ILE A 44 -1.84 9.44 8.82
CA ILE A 44 -3.05 10.05 8.28
C ILE A 44 -4.17 9.87 9.30
N VAL A 45 -4.67 10.99 9.81
CA VAL A 45 -5.84 11.04 10.69
C VAL A 45 -7.07 10.65 9.88
N SER A 46 -7.84 9.68 10.37
CA SER A 46 -9.03 9.19 9.68
C SER A 46 -10.01 8.53 10.64
N SER A 47 -11.29 8.52 10.25
CA SER A 47 -12.28 7.60 10.82
C SER A 47 -11.96 6.17 10.41
N SER A 48 -12.54 5.19 11.11
CA SER A 48 -12.44 3.79 10.70
C SER A 48 -13.00 3.58 9.29
N PHE A 49 -12.38 2.71 8.51
CA PHE A 49 -12.81 2.37 7.15
C PHE A 49 -12.46 0.92 6.82
N SER A 50 -13.14 0.34 5.83
CA SER A 50 -12.87 -1.02 5.35
C SER A 50 -11.82 -1.02 4.24
N VAL A 51 -10.97 -2.05 4.23
CA VAL A 51 -10.06 -2.37 3.14
C VAL A 51 -10.39 -3.77 2.65
N HIS A 52 -10.47 -3.92 1.33
CA HIS A 52 -10.72 -5.18 0.65
C HIS A 52 -9.53 -5.57 -0.21
N CYS A 53 -9.07 -6.80 -0.10
CA CYS A 53 -7.89 -7.29 -0.78
C CYS A 53 -8.19 -8.57 -1.56
N VAL A 54 -7.55 -8.71 -2.72
CA VAL A 54 -7.54 -9.95 -3.50
C VAL A 54 -6.09 -10.28 -3.88
N ALA A 55 -5.71 -11.53 -3.70
CA ALA A 55 -4.39 -12.04 -4.07
C ALA A 55 -4.52 -12.89 -5.34
N LEU A 56 -3.77 -12.51 -6.38
CA LEU A 56 -3.68 -13.21 -7.66
C LEU A 56 -2.54 -14.24 -7.67
N GLY A 57 -1.51 -14.04 -6.86
CA GLY A 57 -0.37 -14.96 -6.78
C GLY A 57 0.84 -14.36 -6.05
N LYS A 58 2.00 -15.00 -6.24
CA LYS A 58 3.29 -14.51 -5.72
C LYS A 58 4.10 -13.88 -6.85
N LEU A 59 4.57 -12.66 -6.66
CA LEU A 59 5.69 -12.11 -7.44
C LEU A 59 7.00 -12.68 -6.89
N SER A 60 7.97 -12.98 -7.76
CA SER A 60 9.32 -13.32 -7.31
C SER A 60 10.04 -12.04 -6.84
N THR A 61 9.82 -11.67 -5.59
CA THR A 61 10.34 -10.43 -4.96
C THR A 61 11.86 -10.25 -5.08
N LYS A 62 12.63 -11.34 -5.09
CA LYS A 62 14.09 -11.30 -5.27
C LYS A 62 14.51 -10.76 -6.63
N THR A 63 13.78 -11.07 -7.71
CA THR A 63 14.22 -10.72 -9.07
C THR A 63 13.97 -9.27 -9.41
N THR A 64 13.01 -8.62 -8.74
CA THR A 64 12.59 -7.25 -9.05
C THR A 64 13.50 -6.18 -8.42
N LEU A 65 14.12 -6.47 -7.26
CA LEU A 65 14.95 -5.50 -6.53
C LEU A 65 16.44 -5.59 -6.88
N ASP A 66 16.89 -6.67 -7.51
CA ASP A 66 18.28 -6.85 -7.95
C ASP A 66 18.63 -6.03 -9.21
N ASP A 67 17.64 -5.41 -9.85
CA ASP A 67 17.83 -4.49 -10.97
C ASP A 67 18.07 -3.05 -10.48
N SER A 68 19.28 -2.54 -10.72
CA SER A 68 19.68 -1.18 -10.34
C SER A 68 18.85 -0.10 -11.05
N SER A 69 18.34 -0.38 -12.26
CA SER A 69 17.40 0.49 -12.98
C SER A 69 16.07 0.58 -12.24
N MET A 70 15.59 -0.55 -11.73
CA MET A 70 14.34 -0.62 -10.98
C MET A 70 14.43 0.14 -9.65
N THR A 71 15.56 0.00 -8.94
CA THR A 71 15.83 0.77 -7.71
C THR A 71 15.81 2.28 -7.97
N GLY A 72 16.39 2.74 -9.09
CA GLY A 72 16.34 4.14 -9.49
C GLY A 72 14.91 4.66 -9.69
N LYS A 73 14.06 3.88 -10.39
CA LYS A 73 12.64 4.20 -10.60
C LYS A 73 11.87 4.26 -9.28
N ILE A 74 12.08 3.28 -8.39
CA ILE A 74 11.45 3.24 -7.06
C ILE A 74 11.77 4.51 -6.28
N ASN A 75 13.03 4.94 -6.26
CA ASN A 75 13.44 6.13 -5.53
C ASN A 75 12.80 7.41 -6.08
N ILE A 76 12.73 7.56 -7.40
CA ILE A 76 12.12 8.73 -8.04
C ILE A 76 10.60 8.75 -7.79
N ALA A 77 9.90 7.67 -8.16
CA ALA A 77 8.46 7.57 -8.01
C ALA A 77 8.03 7.68 -6.54
N GLY A 78 8.76 7.03 -5.64
CA GLY A 78 8.47 7.04 -4.21
C GLY A 78 8.67 8.41 -3.58
N LYS A 79 9.72 9.15 -3.98
CA LYS A 79 9.94 10.52 -3.51
C LYS A 79 8.85 11.47 -3.99
N THR A 80 8.44 11.35 -5.25
CA THR A 80 7.33 12.14 -5.82
C THR A 80 6.02 11.85 -5.08
N ALA A 81 5.66 10.58 -4.94
CA ALA A 81 4.46 10.14 -4.23
C ALA A 81 4.44 10.63 -2.77
N MET A 82 5.57 10.51 -2.07
CA MET A 82 5.71 10.99 -0.69
C MET A 82 5.56 12.51 -0.59
N ASN A 83 6.18 13.26 -1.50
CA ASN A 83 6.07 14.73 -1.49
C ASN A 83 4.62 15.17 -1.68
N ASN A 84 3.90 14.57 -2.63
CA ASN A 84 2.49 14.87 -2.88
C ASN A 84 1.62 14.53 -1.67
N LEU A 85 1.79 13.32 -1.11
CA LEU A 85 1.06 12.88 0.08
C LEU A 85 1.26 13.83 1.27
N LEU A 86 2.48 14.33 1.47
CA LEU A 86 2.78 15.25 2.56
C LEU A 86 2.17 16.65 2.38
N GLN A 87 1.79 17.05 1.15
CA GLN A 87 1.04 18.31 0.95
C GLN A 87 -0.42 18.20 1.35
N ASN A 88 -1.02 17.01 1.19
CA ASN A 88 -2.43 16.77 1.52
C ASN A 88 -2.60 15.35 2.10
N PRO A 89 -2.29 15.13 3.38
CA PRO A 89 -2.22 13.79 3.97
C PRO A 89 -3.62 13.25 4.27
N THR A 90 -4.34 12.81 3.24
CA THR A 90 -5.67 12.18 3.33
C THR A 90 -5.62 10.75 2.81
N ILE A 91 -6.63 9.94 3.16
CA ILE A 91 -6.76 8.57 2.65
C ILE A 91 -6.84 8.57 1.13
N GLU A 92 -7.66 9.46 0.56
CA GLU A 92 -7.83 9.57 -0.89
C GLU A 92 -6.52 9.89 -1.59
N GLU A 93 -5.73 10.83 -1.05
CA GLU A 93 -4.43 11.17 -1.62
C GLU A 93 -3.45 10.00 -1.50
N PHE A 94 -3.44 9.31 -0.35
CA PHE A 94 -2.64 8.09 -0.18
C PHE A 94 -2.97 7.03 -1.23
N MET A 95 -4.26 6.79 -1.48
CA MET A 95 -4.69 5.82 -2.50
C MET A 95 -4.29 6.26 -3.91
N ARG A 96 -4.50 7.54 -4.26
CA ARG A 96 -4.12 8.08 -5.57
C ARG A 96 -2.62 7.97 -5.81
N GLN A 97 -1.79 8.35 -4.83
CA GLN A 97 -0.33 8.25 -4.93
C GLN A 97 0.13 6.79 -4.97
N SER A 98 -0.51 5.89 -4.22
CA SER A 98 -0.21 4.44 -4.27
C SER A 98 -0.48 3.85 -5.65
N ARG A 99 -1.62 4.21 -6.26
CA ARG A 99 -1.98 3.78 -7.62
C ARG A 99 -0.96 4.30 -8.63
N SER A 100 -0.71 5.60 -8.66
CA SER A 100 0.27 6.21 -9.59
C SER A 100 1.64 5.56 -9.46
N PHE A 101 2.12 5.37 -8.22
CA PHE A 101 3.36 4.66 -7.95
C PHE A 101 3.37 3.25 -8.55
N SER A 102 2.31 2.46 -8.34
CA SER A 102 2.19 1.10 -8.88
C SER A 102 2.26 1.06 -10.42
N PHE A 103 1.60 2.00 -11.10
CA PHE A 103 1.64 2.12 -12.56
C PHE A 103 3.00 2.59 -13.08
N GLU A 104 3.62 3.58 -12.43
CA GLU A 104 4.92 4.13 -12.81
C GLU A 104 6.04 3.09 -12.69
N LEU A 105 5.97 2.23 -11.67
CA LEU A 105 6.94 1.15 -11.48
C LEU A 105 6.85 0.06 -12.57
N GLY A 106 5.71 -0.06 -13.26
CA GLY A 106 5.52 -1.08 -14.29
C GLY A 106 5.50 -2.52 -13.74
N LEU A 107 5.30 -2.70 -12.43
CA LEU A 107 5.28 -4.01 -11.76
C LEU A 107 3.89 -4.66 -11.74
N LEU A 108 2.86 -3.93 -12.15
CA LEU A 108 1.50 -4.44 -12.20
C LEU A 108 1.37 -5.56 -13.24
N SER A 109 0.90 -6.72 -12.78
CA SER A 109 0.42 -7.78 -13.65
C SER A 109 -0.81 -7.29 -14.44
N LYS A 110 -1.15 -7.99 -15.54
CA LYS A 110 -2.38 -7.68 -16.27
C LYS A 110 -3.61 -7.78 -15.36
N GLY A 111 -3.71 -8.84 -14.56
CA GLY A 111 -4.82 -9.04 -13.63
C GLY A 111 -4.90 -7.93 -12.58
N ALA A 112 -3.77 -7.47 -12.04
CA ALA A 112 -3.76 -6.36 -11.09
C ALA A 112 -4.25 -5.05 -11.73
N LYS A 113 -3.90 -4.78 -13.00
CA LYS A 113 -4.43 -3.62 -13.75
C LYS A 113 -5.94 -3.73 -13.94
N ASP A 114 -6.42 -4.89 -14.39
CA ASP A 114 -7.84 -5.13 -14.65
C ASP A 114 -8.68 -4.91 -13.37
N ILE A 115 -8.20 -5.38 -12.21
CA ILE A 115 -8.87 -5.13 -10.91
C ILE A 115 -8.89 -3.64 -10.57
N ILE A 116 -7.75 -2.96 -10.68
CA ILE A 116 -7.67 -1.53 -10.33
C ILE A 116 -8.60 -0.71 -11.21
N GLU A 117 -8.64 -0.99 -12.51
CA GLU A 117 -9.55 -0.33 -13.45
C GLU A 117 -11.02 -0.63 -13.15
N ALA A 118 -11.37 -1.89 -12.81
CA ALA A 118 -12.72 -2.25 -12.41
C ALA A 118 -13.18 -1.51 -11.14
N VAL A 119 -12.31 -1.40 -10.13
CA VAL A 119 -12.60 -0.66 -8.89
C VAL A 119 -12.80 0.83 -9.15
N GLU A 120 -11.95 1.46 -9.97
CA GLU A 120 -12.10 2.88 -10.30
C GLU A 120 -13.41 3.15 -11.08
N ASN A 121 -13.82 2.23 -11.96
CA ASN A 121 -15.07 2.36 -12.73
C ASN A 121 -16.33 2.37 -11.84
N VAL A 122 -16.26 1.77 -10.66
CA VAL A 122 -17.36 1.78 -9.67
C VAL A 122 -17.21 2.88 -8.61
N GLY A 123 -16.25 3.80 -8.79
CA GLY A 123 -16.00 4.92 -7.88
C GLY A 123 -15.19 4.57 -6.63
N GLY A 124 -14.51 3.42 -6.64
CA GLY A 124 -13.57 3.03 -5.60
C GLY A 124 -12.16 3.53 -5.85
N PHE A 125 -11.28 3.28 -4.87
CA PHE A 125 -9.84 3.46 -5.04
C PHE A 125 -9.12 2.12 -4.89
N ALA A 126 -8.14 1.86 -5.74
CA ALA A 126 -7.35 0.63 -5.67
C ALA A 126 -5.86 0.82 -6.03
N SER A 127 -5.01 -0.01 -5.44
CA SER A 127 -3.58 -0.06 -5.73
C SER A 127 -3.02 -1.45 -5.46
N GLN A 128 -1.86 -1.76 -6.04
CA GLN A 128 -1.15 -3.00 -5.74
C GLN A 128 -0.56 -2.97 -4.32
N ALA A 129 -0.71 -4.08 -3.61
CA ALA A 129 0.06 -4.35 -2.40
C ALA A 129 1.50 -4.64 -2.81
N MET A 130 2.40 -3.70 -2.53
CA MET A 130 3.76 -3.71 -3.06
C MET A 130 4.50 -5.02 -2.77
N LEU A 131 5.26 -5.47 -3.77
CA LEU A 131 6.03 -6.72 -3.77
C LEU A 131 5.19 -8.02 -3.81
N GLY A 132 3.86 -7.94 -4.01
CA GLY A 132 2.99 -9.10 -4.28
C GLY A 132 2.12 -8.91 -5.52
N ASP A 133 1.61 -10.01 -6.09
CA ASP A 133 0.53 -9.95 -7.10
C ASP A 133 -0.80 -9.92 -6.36
N ALA A 134 -1.07 -8.79 -5.72
CA ALA A 134 -2.24 -8.56 -4.90
C ALA A 134 -2.67 -7.09 -5.00
N VAL A 135 -3.97 -6.87 -4.94
CA VAL A 135 -4.59 -5.53 -4.99
C VAL A 135 -5.35 -5.30 -3.70
N PHE A 136 -5.23 -4.09 -3.15
CA PHE A 136 -6.08 -3.61 -2.08
C PHE A 136 -6.93 -2.44 -2.58
N ALA A 137 -8.15 -2.36 -2.06
CA ALA A 137 -9.16 -1.41 -2.49
C ALA A 137 -9.96 -0.88 -1.29
N ILE A 138 -10.45 0.35 -1.42
CA ILE A 138 -11.38 0.99 -0.48
C ILE A 138 -12.51 1.65 -1.26
N ALA A 139 -13.66 1.84 -0.60
CA ALA A 139 -14.74 2.62 -1.17
C ALA A 139 -14.34 4.11 -1.26
N GLY A 140 -14.62 4.74 -2.40
CA GLY A 140 -14.60 6.19 -2.53
C GLY A 140 -15.90 6.83 -2.05
N PRO A 141 -16.01 8.18 -2.08
CA PRO A 141 -17.17 8.91 -1.56
C PRO A 141 -18.51 8.50 -2.18
N GLU A 142 -18.51 8.11 -3.45
CA GLU A 142 -19.69 7.72 -4.22
C GLU A 142 -19.86 6.20 -4.34
N CYS A 143 -19.11 5.43 -3.56
CA CYS A 143 -19.08 3.98 -3.60
C CYS A 143 -19.31 3.37 -2.21
N THR A 144 -19.61 2.08 -2.15
CA THR A 144 -19.78 1.36 -0.89
C THR A 144 -18.87 0.15 -0.83
N ASP A 145 -18.49 -0.27 0.38
CA ASP A 145 -17.70 -1.48 0.63
C ASP A 145 -18.32 -2.73 -0.01
N ALA A 146 -19.65 -2.80 -0.08
CA ALA A 146 -20.36 -3.90 -0.73
C ALA A 146 -20.06 -3.92 -2.24
N VAL A 147 -20.15 -2.78 -2.92
CA VAL A 147 -19.85 -2.66 -4.36
C VAL A 147 -18.38 -3.00 -4.64
N ILE A 148 -17.45 -2.54 -3.80
CA ILE A 148 -16.02 -2.88 -3.94
C ILE A 148 -15.81 -4.38 -3.81
N ARG A 149 -16.34 -4.99 -2.75
CA ARG A 149 -16.19 -6.43 -2.49
C ARG A 149 -16.77 -7.26 -3.63
N ASP A 150 -17.96 -6.91 -4.10
CA ASP A 150 -18.63 -7.63 -5.17
C ASP A 150 -17.81 -7.52 -6.47
N THR A 151 -17.34 -6.32 -6.81
CA THR A 151 -16.47 -6.05 -7.99
C THR A 151 -15.20 -6.89 -7.96
N ILE A 152 -14.47 -6.89 -6.84
CA ILE A 152 -13.18 -7.62 -6.78
C ILE A 152 -13.33 -9.13 -6.57
N SER A 153 -14.53 -9.60 -6.18
CA SER A 153 -14.81 -11.03 -6.01
C SER A 153 -14.81 -11.81 -7.32
N GLU A 154 -14.98 -11.13 -8.45
CA GLU A 154 -14.87 -11.72 -9.78
C GLU A 154 -13.43 -12.21 -10.09
N PHE A 155 -12.44 -11.68 -9.37
CA PHE A 155 -11.02 -11.93 -9.61
C PHE A 155 -10.41 -12.94 -8.63
N GLY A 156 -11.13 -13.32 -7.56
CA GLY A 156 -10.65 -14.30 -6.60
C GLY A 156 -11.25 -14.14 -5.21
N THR A 157 -10.68 -14.86 -4.24
CA THR A 157 -11.11 -14.79 -2.85
C THR A 157 -10.78 -13.43 -2.25
N VAL A 158 -11.82 -12.77 -1.72
CA VAL A 158 -11.71 -11.44 -1.11
C VAL A 158 -11.47 -11.55 0.39
N PHE A 159 -10.45 -10.84 0.86
CA PHE A 159 -10.16 -10.63 2.28
C PHE A 159 -10.57 -9.21 2.66
N SER A 160 -11.33 -9.05 3.74
CA SER A 160 -11.76 -7.73 4.22
C SER A 160 -11.27 -7.51 5.63
N SER A 161 -10.81 -6.29 5.91
CA SER A 161 -10.41 -5.87 7.26
C SER A 161 -10.82 -4.44 7.50
N THR A 162 -11.06 -4.09 8.77
CA THR A 162 -11.32 -2.71 9.17
C THR A 162 -10.02 -2.10 9.69
N ILE A 163 -9.68 -0.92 9.19
CA ILE A 163 -8.62 -0.08 9.76
C ILE A 163 -9.27 0.78 10.83
N ALA A 164 -8.76 0.70 12.06
CA ALA A 164 -9.25 1.51 13.16
C ALA A 164 -8.92 2.99 12.93
N GLY A 165 -9.90 3.85 13.18
CA GLY A 165 -9.71 5.29 13.14
C GLY A 165 -8.68 5.76 14.17
N THR A 166 -8.04 6.87 13.87
CA THR A 166 -6.98 7.45 14.69
C THR A 166 -7.37 8.89 14.96
N TYR A 167 -7.68 9.17 16.22
CA TYR A 167 -8.17 10.45 16.73
C TYR A 167 -7.10 11.12 17.60
#